data_AF-A0A9P8FDC6-F1
#
_entry.id   AF-A0A9P8FDC6-F1
#
_cell.length_a   1.000
_cell.length_b   1.000
_cell.length_c   1.000
_cell.angle_alpha   90.00
_cell.angle_beta   90.00
_cell.angle_gamma   90.00
#
_symmetry.space_group_name_H-M   'P 1'
#
loop_
_entity.id
_entity.type
_entity.pdbx_description
1 polymer ?
#
loop_
_entity_poly.entity_id
_entity_poly.type
_entity_poly.pdbx_seq_one_letter_code
_entity_poly.pdbx_strand_id
1 'polypeptide(L)'
;MATLKSFLILIMLVFQLLCLGHLAHGSSGTVIPHEFSVLLAENHTLASHFEYMGKELNISSYHKLTNVYDIDFYNTTRTRDLSEETILDSIRSDPNVDSVEPNMVFSLNDF
;
A
#
# COMPACT_ATOMS: atom_id res chain seq x y z
N MET A 1 45.87 -15.35 25.71
CA MET A 1 45.32 -14.18 24.99
C MET A 1 44.28 -14.63 23.97
N ALA A 2 43.08 -15.04 24.41
CA ALA A 2 41.99 -15.47 23.53
C ALA A 2 40.62 -14.89 23.94
N THR A 3 40.59 -14.02 24.95
CA THR A 3 39.34 -13.58 25.60
C THR A 3 38.68 -12.39 24.90
N LEU A 4 39.46 -11.45 24.37
CA LEU A 4 38.93 -10.24 23.73
C LEU A 4 38.23 -10.54 22.39
N LYS A 5 38.80 -11.44 21.58
CA LYS A 5 38.26 -11.77 20.25
C LYS A 5 36.92 -12.51 20.38
N SER A 6 36.80 -13.42 21.35
CA SER A 6 35.55 -14.12 21.67
C SER A 6 34.49 -13.18 22.25
N PHE A 7 34.90 -12.19 23.04
CA PHE A 7 33.98 -11.18 23.60
C PHE A 7 33.38 -10.27 22.52
N LEU A 8 34.18 -9.84 21.54
CA LEU A 8 33.68 -9.04 20.40
C LEU A 8 32.71 -9.82 19.51
N ILE A 9 32.96 -11.11 19.28
CA ILE A 9 32.05 -11.97 18.51
C ILE A 9 30.71 -12.11 19.22
N LEU A 10 30.70 -12.27 20.54
CA LEU A 10 29.48 -12.35 21.34
C LEU A 10 28.65 -11.05 21.23
N ILE A 11 29.29 -9.89 21.30
CA ILE A 11 28.61 -8.59 21.16
C ILE A 11 27.98 -8.46 19.77
N MET A 12 28.70 -8.82 18.71
CA MET A 12 28.14 -8.78 17.35
C MET A 12 26.94 -9.73 17.20
N LEU A 13 27.00 -10.93 17.79
CA LEU A 13 25.90 -11.89 17.77
C LEU A 13 24.66 -11.39 18.50
N VAL A 14 24.83 -10.76 19.67
CA VAL A 14 23.73 -10.16 20.42
C VAL A 14 23.14 -8.98 19.64
N PHE A 15 23.98 -8.14 19.03
CA PHE A 15 23.52 -7.02 18.20
C PHE A 15 22.72 -7.51 16.99
N GLN A 16 23.19 -8.54 16.29
CA GLN A 16 22.46 -9.17 15.20
C GLN A 16 21.10 -9.75 15.65
N LEU A 17 21.05 -10.38 16.83
CA LEU A 17 19.79 -10.87 17.41
C LEU A 17 18.81 -9.74 17.73
N LEU A 18 19.31 -8.63 18.28
CA LEU A 18 18.50 -7.44 18.59
C LEU A 18 17.99 -6.77 17.31
N CYS A 19 18.82 -6.67 16.28
CA CYS A 19 18.41 -6.14 14.97
C CYS A 19 17.32 -7.02 14.32
N LEU A 20 17.45 -8.35 14.37
CA LEU A 20 16.44 -9.27 13.85
C LEU A 20 15.14 -9.23 14.67
N GLY A 21 15.23 -8.98 15.97
CA GLY A 21 14.06 -8.85 16.86
C GLY A 21 13.25 -7.57 16.65
N HIS A 22 13.90 -6.45 16.31
CA HIS A 22 13.19 -5.20 15.99
C HIS A 22 12.49 -5.21 14.62
N LEU A 23 12.96 -6.04 13.68
CA LEU A 23 12.30 -6.25 12.39
C LEU A 23 11.06 -7.17 12.47
N ALA A 24 10.80 -7.79 13.63
CA ALA A 24 9.66 -8.69 13.83
C ALA A 24 8.43 -8.01 14.47
N HIS A 25 8.48 -6.71 14.77
CA HIS A 25 7.25 -5.92 14.99
C HIS A 25 6.62 -5.64 13.63
N GLY A 26 5.96 -6.65 13.07
CA GLY A 26 5.03 -6.43 11.99
C GLY A 26 3.92 -5.53 12.51
N SER A 27 3.83 -4.31 11.98
CA SER A 27 2.65 -3.46 12.18
C SER A 27 1.42 -4.29 11.79
N SER A 28 0.53 -4.57 12.73
CA SER A 28 -0.67 -5.36 12.49
C SER A 28 -1.72 -4.50 11.79
N GLY A 29 -1.43 -4.07 10.56
CA GLY A 29 -2.41 -3.40 9.71
C GLY A 29 -3.59 -4.31 9.45
N THR A 30 -4.81 -3.79 9.62
CA THR A 30 -6.04 -4.47 9.23
C THR A 30 -6.46 -3.97 7.85
N VAL A 31 -6.57 -4.87 6.88
CA VAL A 31 -7.08 -4.53 5.54
C VAL A 31 -8.54 -4.09 5.64
N ILE A 32 -8.87 -2.96 5.03
CA ILE A 32 -10.24 -2.49 4.88
C ILE A 32 -10.86 -3.25 3.69
N PRO A 33 -11.92 -4.04 3.89
CA PRO A 33 -12.56 -4.74 2.79
C PRO A 33 -13.09 -3.75 1.75
N HIS A 34 -12.93 -4.07 0.46
CA HIS A 34 -13.49 -3.30 -0.66
C HIS A 34 -12.91 -1.89 -0.82
N GLU A 35 -11.78 -1.58 -0.17
CA GLU A 35 -11.12 -0.29 -0.30
C GLU A 35 -9.69 -0.49 -0.80
N PHE A 36 -9.31 0.29 -1.81
CA PHE A 36 -8.00 0.21 -2.45
C PHE A 36 -7.41 1.58 -2.66
N SER A 37 -6.10 1.68 -2.46
CA SER A 37 -5.30 2.84 -2.84
C SER A 37 -4.60 2.57 -4.17
N VAL A 38 -4.65 3.56 -5.05
CA VAL A 38 -4.05 3.50 -6.38
C VAL A 38 -3.01 4.60 -6.50
N LEU A 39 -1.75 4.20 -6.72
CA LEU A 39 -0.64 5.10 -6.95
C LEU A 39 -0.46 5.32 -8.46
N LEU A 40 -0.53 6.59 -8.86
CA LEU A 40 -0.27 7.00 -10.24
C LEU A 40 1.19 7.48 -10.38
N ALA A 41 1.81 7.16 -11.52
CA ALA A 41 3.15 7.62 -11.86
C ALA A 41 3.26 9.16 -11.83
N GLU A 42 4.43 9.70 -11.50
CA GLU A 42 4.63 11.14 -11.25
C GLU A 42 4.17 12.06 -12.40
N ASN A 43 4.28 11.60 -13.65
CA ASN A 43 3.87 12.32 -14.84
C ASN A 43 2.41 12.06 -15.27
N HIS A 44 1.67 11.30 -14.48
CA HIS A 44 0.31 10.90 -14.75
C HIS A 44 -0.66 11.59 -13.80
N THR A 45 -1.79 12.06 -14.33
CA THR A 45 -2.79 12.78 -13.54
C THR A 45 -4.05 11.95 -13.40
N LEU A 46 -4.83 12.20 -12.36
CA LEU A 46 -6.16 11.60 -12.22
C LEU A 46 -7.05 11.79 -13.45
N ALA A 47 -6.96 12.95 -14.10
CA ALA A 47 -7.73 13.25 -15.32
C ALA A 47 -7.29 12.38 -16.51
N SER A 48 -5.97 12.29 -16.76
CA SER A 48 -5.43 11.43 -17.82
C SER A 48 -5.70 9.94 -17.55
N HIS A 49 -5.73 9.55 -16.28
CA HIS A 49 -6.09 8.19 -15.87
C HIS A 49 -7.54 7.86 -16.24
N PHE A 50 -8.48 8.73 -15.88
CA PHE A 50 -9.89 8.53 -16.24
C PHE A 50 -10.15 8.61 -17.74
N GLU A 51 -9.39 9.43 -18.47
CA GLU A 51 -9.40 9.45 -19.94
C GLU A 51 -8.93 8.11 -20.51
N TYR A 52 -7.84 7.54 -20.01
CA TYR A 52 -7.36 6.21 -20.41
C TYR A 52 -8.41 5.12 -20.14
N MET A 53 -9.05 5.16 -18.95
CA MET A 53 -10.11 4.23 -18.59
C MET A 53 -11.40 4.41 -19.41
N GLY A 54 -11.55 5.54 -20.10
CA GLY A 54 -12.78 5.91 -20.80
C GLY A 54 -13.98 6.15 -19.88
N LYS A 55 -13.75 6.30 -18.56
CA LYS A 55 -14.77 6.57 -17.56
C LYS A 55 -14.15 7.18 -16.30
N GLU A 56 -14.92 8.03 -15.62
CA GLU A 56 -14.58 8.49 -14.28
C GLU A 56 -15.00 7.46 -13.24
N LEU A 57 -14.13 7.23 -12.26
CA LEU A 57 -14.44 6.40 -11.10
C LEU A 57 -14.93 7.26 -9.94
N ASN A 58 -15.86 6.73 -9.16
CA ASN A 58 -16.28 7.36 -7.91
C ASN A 58 -15.23 7.07 -6.82
N ILE A 59 -14.22 7.93 -6.74
CA ILE A 59 -13.14 7.83 -5.75
C ILE A 59 -13.58 8.40 -4.39
N SER A 60 -13.09 7.84 -3.30
CA SER A 60 -13.34 8.33 -1.94
C SER A 60 -12.43 9.50 -1.57
N SER A 61 -11.18 9.48 -2.05
CA SER A 61 -10.17 10.48 -1.72
C SER A 61 -9.18 10.67 -2.88
N TYR A 62 -8.50 11.83 -2.92
CA TYR A 62 -7.36 12.04 -3.80
C TYR A 62 -6.27 12.90 -3.12
N HIS A 63 -5.10 12.29 -2.92
CA HIS A 63 -3.92 12.87 -2.31
C HIS A 63 -2.95 13.38 -3.38
N LYS A 64 -3.17 14.62 -3.85
CA LYS A 64 -2.39 15.26 -4.94
C LYS A 64 -0.88 15.28 -4.73
N LEU A 65 -0.40 15.36 -3.49
CA LEU A 65 1.04 15.44 -3.20
C LEU A 65 1.76 14.12 -3.45
N THR A 66 1.08 13.00 -3.24
CA THR A 66 1.62 11.64 -3.43
C THR A 66 1.07 10.98 -4.69
N ASN A 67 0.18 11.65 -5.41
CA ASN A 67 -0.51 11.13 -6.59
C ASN A 67 -1.25 9.81 -6.35
N VAL A 68 -1.84 9.68 -5.15
CA VAL A 68 -2.61 8.50 -4.73
C VAL A 68 -4.08 8.86 -4.67
N TYR A 69 -4.96 8.03 -5.21
CA TYR A 69 -6.40 8.11 -4.94
C TYR A 69 -6.89 6.83 -4.29
N ASP A 70 -7.93 6.96 -3.46
CA ASP A 70 -8.59 5.83 -2.83
C ASP A 70 -9.94 5.56 -3.52
N ILE A 71 -10.29 4.29 -3.64
CA ILE A 71 -11.59 3.84 -4.14
C ILE A 71 -12.23 2.91 -3.12
N ASP A 72 -13.46 3.22 -2.73
CA ASP A 72 -14.29 2.40 -1.84
C ASP A 72 -15.46 1.83 -2.63
N PHE A 73 -15.45 0.51 -2.86
CA PHE A 73 -16.50 -0.20 -3.58
C PHE A 73 -17.75 -0.45 -2.72
N TYR A 74 -17.68 -0.37 -1.39
CA TYR A 74 -18.82 -0.60 -0.49
C TYR A 74 -19.88 0.51 -0.61
N ASN A 75 -19.42 1.77 -0.74
CA ASN A 75 -20.31 2.92 -0.87
C ASN A 75 -20.75 3.20 -2.32
N THR A 76 -20.30 2.41 -3.30
CA THR A 76 -20.74 2.51 -4.70
C THR A 76 -22.14 1.91 -4.89
N THR A 77 -23.15 2.51 -4.27
CA THR A 77 -24.58 2.18 -4.46
C THR A 77 -25.10 2.48 -5.88
N ARG A 78 -24.25 2.63 -6.91
CA ARG A 78 -24.71 3.05 -8.25
C ARG A 78 -24.08 2.42 -9.49
N THR A 79 -23.15 1.48 -9.38
CA THR A 79 -22.63 0.79 -10.57
C THR A 79 -22.79 -0.72 -10.43
N ARG A 80 -23.99 -1.20 -10.78
CA ARG A 80 -24.30 -2.63 -10.97
C ARG A 80 -23.64 -3.25 -12.21
N ASP A 81 -22.81 -2.51 -12.94
CA ASP A 81 -22.44 -2.89 -14.30
C ASP A 81 -21.17 -3.76 -14.38
N LEU A 82 -20.26 -3.71 -13.40
CA LEU A 82 -19.00 -4.47 -13.42
C LEU A 82 -18.62 -4.93 -12.01
N SER A 83 -17.95 -6.07 -11.89
CA SER A 83 -17.41 -6.54 -10.61
C SER A 83 -16.23 -5.66 -10.16
N GLU A 84 -15.98 -5.60 -8.85
CA GLU A 84 -14.80 -4.98 -8.24
C GLU A 84 -13.52 -5.37 -8.98
N GLU A 85 -13.31 -6.68 -9.19
CA GLU A 85 -12.12 -7.17 -9.87
C GLU A 85 -12.00 -6.68 -11.31
N THR A 86 -13.11 -6.53 -12.04
CA THR A 86 -13.07 -6.00 -13.40
C THR A 86 -12.62 -4.53 -13.42
N ILE A 87 -13.03 -3.76 -12.41
CA ILE A 87 -12.60 -2.36 -12.27
C ILE A 87 -11.13 -2.31 -11.88
N LEU A 88 -10.70 -3.14 -10.92
CA LEU A 88 -9.29 -3.24 -10.51
C LEU A 88 -8.39 -3.67 -11.67
N ASP A 89 -8.79 -4.65 -12.47
CA ASP A 89 -8.07 -5.07 -13.67
C ASP A 89 -7.95 -3.94 -14.69
N SER A 90 -9.02 -3.17 -14.88
CA SER A 90 -8.99 -2.00 -15.76
C SER A 90 -8.02 -0.93 -15.25
N ILE A 91 -7.96 -0.69 -13.94
CA ILE A 91 -7.00 0.25 -13.34
C ILE A 91 -5.58 -0.25 -13.55
N ARG A 92 -5.30 -1.52 -13.20
CA ARG A 92 -3.97 -2.15 -13.34
C ARG A 92 -3.49 -2.23 -14.78
N SER A 93 -4.40 -2.15 -15.75
CA SER A 93 -4.06 -2.13 -17.18
C SER A 93 -3.51 -0.78 -17.67
N ASP A 94 -3.66 0.30 -16.91
CA ASP A 94 -3.04 1.58 -17.23
C ASP A 94 -1.52 1.50 -16.97
N PRO A 95 -0.67 1.68 -18.00
CA PRO A 95 0.77 1.59 -17.84
C PRO A 95 1.38 2.68 -16.94
N ASN A 96 0.59 3.68 -16.54
CA ASN A 96 1.01 4.75 -15.64
C ASN A 96 0.41 4.61 -14.23
N VAL A 97 -0.12 3.44 -13.90
CA VAL A 97 -0.44 3.04 -12.52
C VAL A 97 0.76 2.26 -11.98
N ASP A 98 1.41 2.80 -10.95
CA ASP A 98 2.58 2.18 -10.34
C ASP A 98 2.18 1.06 -9.37
N SER A 99 1.08 1.24 -8.63
CA SER A 99 0.56 0.20 -7.73
C SER A 99 -0.95 0.32 -7.45
N VAL A 100 -1.55 -0.81 -7.10
CA VAL A 100 -2.91 -0.93 -6.58
C VAL A 100 -2.85 -1.84 -5.36
N GLU A 101 -3.15 -1.29 -4.18
CA GLU A 101 -3.00 -2.00 -2.91
C GLU A 101 -4.29 -1.92 -2.08
N PRO A 102 -4.66 -2.98 -1.34
CA PRO A 102 -5.75 -2.89 -0.38
C PRO A 102 -5.43 -1.83 0.67
N ASN A 103 -6.39 -0.96 0.97
CA ASN A 103 -6.19 0.06 2.00
C ASN A 103 -6.11 -0.62 3.38
N MET A 104 -5.31 -0.08 4.29
CA MET A 104 -5.07 -0.66 5.62
C MET A 104 -5.22 0.40 6.71
N VAL A 105 -5.86 0.01 7.81
CA VAL A 105 -5.85 0.80 9.05
C VAL A 105 -4.80 0.22 9.98
N PHE A 106 -3.89 1.06 10.43
CA PHE A 106 -2.94 0.74 11.48
C PHE A 106 -3.55 1.08 12.84
N SER A 107 -3.50 0.15 13.78
CA SER A 107 -3.90 0.42 15.16
C SER A 107 -2.81 1.24 15.83
N LEU A 108 -3.19 2.35 16.48
CA LEU A 108 -2.25 3.16 17.28
C LEU A 108 -1.63 2.39 18.46
N ASN A 109 -2.17 1.23 18.80
CA ASN A 109 -1.62 0.36 19.85
C ASN A 109 -0.43 -0.50 19.37
N ASP A 110 -0.09 -0.47 18.09
CA ASP A 110 0.97 -1.28 17.49
C ASP A 110 2.32 -0.51 17.38
N PHE A 111 2.42 0.70 17.94
CA PHE A 111 3.61 1.55 17.94
C PHE A 111 4.18 1.77 19.35
#